data_AF-A0A661CKV8-F1
#
_entry.id   AF-A0A661CKV8-F1
#
_cell.length_a   1.000
_cell.length_b   1.000
_cell.length_c   1.000
_cell.angle_alpha   90.00
_cell.angle_beta   90.00
_cell.angle_gamma   90.00
#
_symmetry.space_group_name_H-M   'P 1'
#
loop_
_entity.id
_entity.type
_entity.pdbx_description
1 polymer ?
#
loop_
_entity_poly.entity_id
_entity_poly.type
_entity_poly.pdbx_seq_one_letter_code
_entity_poly.pdbx_strand_id
1 'polypeptide(L)'
;LKRSQTAEGFMLTVSVKKAINDYYAYHGRFPANNQAASVPPPEQIIGNYVSRVDVINGNILVAFGHHSGEGMAGQTLSFQPEVTENALTGIVIWHCGGDEKTTLAKGYLSSNCR
;
A
#
# COMPACT_ATOMS: atom_id res chain seq x y z
N LEU A 1 1.10 -14.84 14.34
CA LEU A 1 1.02 -15.23 12.92
C LEU A 1 0.23 -14.21 12.09
N LYS A 2 -1.08 -14.01 12.30
CA LYS A 2 -1.86 -13.02 11.52
C LYS A 2 -1.25 -11.60 11.49
N ARG A 3 -0.86 -11.07 12.67
CA ARG A 3 -0.20 -9.74 12.77
C ARG A 3 1.16 -9.66 12.08
N SER A 4 1.94 -10.75 12.07
CA SER A 4 3.26 -10.76 11.41
C SER A 4 3.13 -10.82 9.89
N GLN A 5 2.09 -11.49 9.37
CA GLN A 5 1.77 -11.49 7.94
C GLN A 5 1.38 -10.09 7.46
N THR A 6 0.50 -9.39 8.19
CA THR A 6 0.14 -8.00 7.88
C THR A 6 1.34 -7.06 7.99
N ALA A 7 2.23 -7.27 8.97
CA ALA A 7 3.43 -6.45 9.15
C ALA A 7 4.40 -6.57 7.98
N GLU A 8 4.58 -7.77 7.41
CA GLU A 8 5.37 -7.95 6.19
C GLU A 8 4.80 -7.14 5.02
N GLY A 9 3.48 -7.21 4.82
CA GLY A 9 2.81 -6.39 3.81
C GLY A 9 3.05 -4.89 3.99
N PHE A 10 2.99 -4.40 5.24
CA PHE A 10 3.32 -3.01 5.54
C PHE A 10 4.78 -2.66 5.18
N MET A 11 5.74 -3.52 5.53
CA MET A 11 7.15 -3.28 5.26
C MET A 11 7.46 -3.18 3.77
N LEU A 12 6.81 -3.98 2.94
CA LEU A 12 6.95 -3.90 1.48
C LEU A 12 6.42 -2.57 0.90
N THR A 13 5.48 -1.90 1.59
CA THR A 13 4.99 -0.59 1.13
C THR A 13 5.92 0.57 1.45
N VAL A 14 6.89 0.42 2.36
CA VAL A 14 7.70 1.55 2.85
C VAL A 14 8.48 2.21 1.71
N SER A 15 9.16 1.42 0.88
CA SER A 15 9.91 1.93 -0.29
C SER A 15 8.97 2.50 -1.36
N VAL A 16 7.80 1.88 -1.56
CA VAL A 16 6.78 2.32 -2.52
C VAL A 16 6.19 3.68 -2.11
N LYS A 17 5.86 3.87 -0.83
CA LYS A 17 5.39 5.16 -0.29
C LYS A 17 6.43 6.25 -0.50
N LYS A 18 7.71 5.95 -0.24
CA LYS A 18 8.80 6.90 -0.50
C LYS A 18 8.83 7.31 -1.97
N ALA A 19 8.79 6.34 -2.89
CA ALA A 19 8.83 6.61 -4.33
C ALA A 19 7.62 7.45 -4.80
N ILE A 20 6.42 7.18 -4.26
CA ILE A 20 5.22 7.96 -4.55
C ILE A 20 5.32 9.38 -3.99
N ASN A 21 5.84 9.55 -2.77
CA ASN A 21 6.08 10.86 -2.17
C ASN A 21 7.07 11.69 -3.00
N ASP A 22 8.19 11.08 -3.41
CA ASP A 22 9.20 11.73 -4.25
C ASP A 22 8.61 12.12 -5.63
N TYR A 23 7.81 11.22 -6.23
CA TYR A 23 7.12 11.50 -7.49
C TYR A 23 6.16 12.68 -7.35
N TYR A 24 5.36 12.71 -6.28
CA TYR A 24 4.42 13.81 -6.00
C TYR A 24 5.16 15.13 -5.79
N ALA A 25 6.24 15.13 -5.01
CA ALA A 25 7.05 16.32 -4.75
C ALA A 25 7.62 16.93 -6.03
N TYR A 26 7.99 16.10 -7.01
CA TYR A 26 8.53 16.58 -8.29
C TYR A 26 7.43 16.97 -9.30
N HIS A 27 6.33 16.21 -9.37
CA HIS A 27 5.32 16.37 -10.43
C HIS A 27 4.06 17.11 -10.00
N GLY A 28 3.83 17.32 -8.71
CA GLY A 28 2.59 17.88 -8.16
C GLY A 28 1.34 17.01 -8.37
N ARG A 29 1.53 15.73 -8.72
CA ARG A 29 0.46 14.74 -8.93
C ARG A 29 0.93 13.34 -8.56
N PHE A 30 0.00 12.45 -8.23
CA PHE A 30 0.33 11.07 -7.94
C PHE A 30 0.66 10.26 -9.20
N PRO A 31 1.55 9.25 -9.10
CA PRO A 31 1.88 8.38 -10.21
C PRO A 31 0.69 7.48 -10.55
N ALA A 32 0.45 7.28 -11.85
CA ALA A 32 -0.66 6.45 -12.33
C ALA A 32 -0.48 4.95 -11.99
N ASN A 33 0.77 4.47 -11.97
CA ASN A 33 1.11 3.06 -11.79
C ASN A 33 2.54 2.85 -11.26
N ASN A 34 2.95 1.59 -11.05
CA ASN A 34 4.29 1.20 -10.57
C ASN A 34 5.42 1.78 -11.43
N GLN A 35 5.28 1.70 -12.76
CA GLN A 35 6.27 2.19 -13.69
C GLN A 35 6.46 3.71 -13.56
N ALA A 36 5.36 4.48 -13.48
CA ALA A 36 5.42 5.92 -13.26
C ALA A 36 6.06 6.27 -11.91
N ALA A 37 5.80 5.48 -10.87
CA ALA A 37 6.43 5.61 -9.56
C ALA A 37 7.90 5.14 -9.54
N SER A 38 8.45 4.65 -10.66
CA SER A 38 9.82 4.08 -10.73
C SER A 38 10.08 2.95 -9.74
N VAL A 39 9.05 2.14 -9.45
CA VAL A 39 9.16 0.91 -8.64
C VAL A 39 9.01 -0.33 -9.53
N PRO A 40 9.45 -1.51 -9.08
CA PRO A 40 9.30 -2.74 -9.85
C PRO A 40 7.84 -3.02 -10.26
N PRO A 41 7.63 -3.82 -11.32
CA PRO A 41 6.31 -4.35 -11.67
C PRO A 41 5.63 -5.03 -10.48
N PRO A 42 4.29 -4.99 -10.36
CA PRO A 42 3.58 -5.49 -9.18
C PRO A 42 3.98 -6.91 -8.76
N GLU A 43 4.10 -7.82 -9.72
CA GLU A 43 4.42 -9.24 -9.52
C GLU A 43 5.89 -9.49 -9.10
N GLN A 44 6.71 -8.44 -9.06
CA GLN A 44 8.08 -8.50 -8.56
C GLN A 44 8.23 -7.92 -7.15
N ILE A 45 7.18 -7.26 -6.62
CA ILE A 45 7.14 -6.80 -5.23
C ILE A 45 6.42 -7.88 -4.40
N ILE A 46 7.17 -8.93 -4.08
CA ILE A 46 6.66 -10.15 -3.44
C ILE A 46 7.31 -10.36 -2.06
N GLY A 47 6.63 -11.14 -1.22
CA GLY A 47 7.14 -11.58 0.07
C GLY A 47 6.72 -13.02 0.36
N ASN A 48 6.97 -13.49 1.58
CA ASN A 48 6.49 -14.80 2.02
C ASN A 48 4.96 -14.87 2.00
N TYR A 49 4.28 -13.77 2.33
CA TYR A 49 2.81 -13.72 2.43
C TYR A 49 2.16 -12.81 1.40
N VAL A 50 2.94 -12.02 0.66
CA VAL A 50 2.47 -11.05 -0.33
C VAL A 50 2.77 -11.55 -1.74
N SER A 51 1.75 -11.58 -2.59
CA SER A 51 1.86 -12.03 -3.99
C SER A 51 2.14 -10.90 -4.97
N ARG A 52 1.74 -9.66 -4.66
CA ARG A 52 2.09 -8.46 -5.42
C ARG A 52 1.76 -7.18 -4.66
N VAL A 53 2.37 -6.08 -5.10
CA VAL A 53 2.04 -4.72 -4.65
C VAL A 53 1.79 -3.81 -5.86
N ASP A 54 0.54 -3.39 -6.00
CA ASP A 54 0.09 -2.52 -7.09
C ASP A 54 0.10 -1.05 -6.65
N VAL A 55 0.51 -0.15 -7.54
CA VAL A 55 0.29 1.29 -7.44
C VAL A 55 -0.82 1.66 -8.44
N ILE A 56 -1.87 2.32 -7.98
CA ILE A 56 -2.99 2.77 -8.80
C ILE A 56 -3.35 4.20 -8.43
N ASN A 57 -2.95 5.15 -9.27
CA ASN A 57 -3.15 6.59 -9.03
C ASN A 57 -2.69 7.02 -7.62
N GLY A 58 -1.48 6.60 -7.23
CA GLY A 58 -0.90 6.85 -5.91
C GLY A 58 -1.36 5.90 -4.79
N ASN A 59 -2.49 5.21 -4.93
CA ASN A 59 -2.89 4.20 -3.95
C ASN A 59 -1.99 2.98 -4.05
N ILE A 60 -1.64 2.39 -2.92
CA ILE A 60 -0.89 1.14 -2.86
C ILE A 60 -1.88 0.03 -2.48
N LEU A 61 -1.96 -1.04 -3.25
CA LEU A 61 -2.71 -2.24 -2.92
C LEU A 61 -1.76 -3.41 -2.71
N VAL A 62 -1.78 -3.98 -1.50
CA VAL A 62 -1.02 -5.17 -1.15
C VAL A 62 -1.93 -6.38 -1.27
N ALA A 63 -1.62 -7.31 -2.17
CA ALA A 63 -2.35 -8.57 -2.30
C ALA A 63 -1.66 -9.69 -1.53
N PHE A 64 -2.39 -10.40 -0.68
CA PHE A 64 -1.87 -11.52 0.09
C PHE A 64 -1.99 -12.84 -0.70
N GLY A 65 -0.91 -13.63 -0.71
CA GLY A 65 -0.80 -14.88 -1.46
C GLY A 65 -1.22 -16.12 -0.68
N HIS A 66 -1.12 -17.29 -1.33
CA HIS A 66 -1.56 -18.59 -0.78
C HIS A 66 -0.81 -19.05 0.47
N HIS A 67 0.40 -18.57 0.72
CA HIS A 67 1.17 -18.85 1.93
C HIS A 67 0.68 -18.07 3.17
N SER A 68 -0.22 -17.09 2.99
CA SER A 68 -0.85 -16.39 4.10
C SER A 68 -1.93 -17.26 4.77
N GLY A 69 -2.31 -16.91 6.00
CA GLY A 69 -3.29 -17.72 6.75
C GLY A 69 -4.66 -17.77 6.08
N GLU A 70 -5.46 -18.79 6.41
CA GLU A 70 -6.84 -18.89 5.97
C GLU A 70 -7.62 -17.61 6.32
N GLY A 71 -8.29 -17.05 5.30
CA GLY A 71 -8.98 -15.75 5.36
C GLY A 71 -8.12 -14.52 5.04
N MET A 72 -6.81 -14.66 4.83
CA MET A 72 -5.95 -13.60 4.25
C MET A 72 -5.61 -13.85 2.79
N ALA A 73 -5.43 -15.11 2.39
CA ALA A 73 -5.08 -15.44 1.01
C ALA A 73 -6.14 -14.91 0.04
N GLY A 74 -5.67 -14.22 -1.01
CA GLY A 74 -6.51 -13.55 -2.00
C GLY A 74 -7.14 -12.23 -1.51
N GLN A 75 -6.89 -11.81 -0.27
CA GLN A 75 -7.37 -10.52 0.24
C GLN A 75 -6.37 -9.39 -0.04
N THR A 76 -6.87 -8.16 0.02
CA THR A 76 -6.09 -6.95 -0.20
C THR A 76 -6.11 -6.01 1.01
N LEU A 77 -5.00 -5.30 1.19
CA LEU A 77 -4.88 -4.15 2.09
C LEU A 77 -4.47 -2.93 1.27
N SER A 78 -5.22 -1.84 1.39
CA SER A 78 -4.90 -0.59 0.72
C SER A 78 -4.14 0.40 1.62
N PHE A 79 -3.36 1.26 0.97
CA PHE A 79 -2.83 2.49 1.55
C PHE A 79 -3.12 3.64 0.60
N GLN A 80 -3.76 4.69 1.11
CA GLN A 80 -4.22 5.82 0.32
C GLN A 80 -3.43 7.06 0.69
N PRO A 81 -2.84 7.78 -0.27
CA PRO A 81 -2.21 9.05 0.01
C PRO A 81 -3.25 10.18 0.01
N GLU A 82 -3.12 11.09 0.96
CA GLU A 82 -3.85 12.35 1.03
C GLU A 82 -2.84 13.50 1.12
N VAL A 83 -3.07 14.57 0.40
CA VAL A 83 -2.23 15.77 0.47
C VAL A 83 -2.94 16.79 1.33
N THR A 84 -2.26 17.34 2.33
CA THR A 84 -2.85 18.39 3.15
C THR A 84 -3.07 19.66 2.32
N GLU A 85 -4.21 20.35 2.56
CA GLU A 85 -4.59 21.57 1.83
C GLU A 85 -3.59 22.73 1.97
N ASN A 86 -2.61 22.60 2.87
CA ASN A 86 -1.56 23.60 3.03
C ASN A 86 -0.52 23.44 1.90
N ALA A 87 -0.81 24.08 0.77
CA ALA A 87 -0.04 24.06 -0.47
C ALA A 87 1.45 24.43 -0.32
N LEU A 88 1.84 25.06 0.80
CA LEU A 88 3.22 25.45 1.09
C LEU A 88 4.10 24.28 1.59
N THR A 89 3.51 23.21 2.11
CA THR A 89 4.28 22.06 2.63
C THR A 89 4.05 20.77 1.85
N GLY A 90 2.92 20.62 1.14
CA GLY A 90 2.68 19.48 0.24
C GLY A 90 2.87 18.11 0.89
N ILE A 91 2.59 18.01 2.19
CA ILE A 91 2.87 16.80 2.97
C ILE A 91 1.86 15.72 2.57
N VAL A 92 2.39 14.57 2.15
CA VAL A 92 1.60 13.37 1.88
C VAL A 92 1.38 12.60 3.18
N ILE A 93 0.13 12.51 3.61
CA ILE A 93 -0.35 11.67 4.70
C ILE A 93 -0.83 10.33 4.11
N TRP A 94 -0.60 9.24 4.83
CA TRP A 94 -0.98 7.90 4.38
C TRP A 94 -2.05 7.30 5.28
N HIS A 95 -3.22 7.06 4.70
CA HIS A 95 -4.27 6.25 5.30
C HIS A 95 -4.05 4.78 4.98
N CYS A 96 -4.54 3.91 5.85
CA CYS A 96 -4.38 2.47 5.74
C CYS A 96 -5.71 1.79 6.01
N GLY A 97 -6.10 0.88 5.14
CA GLY A 97 -7.33 0.10 5.33
C GLY A 97 -8.60 0.93 5.32
N GLY A 98 -9.71 0.28 5.70
CA GLY A 98 -11.01 0.96 5.92
C GLY A 98 -11.76 1.40 4.66
N ASP A 99 -11.17 1.26 3.48
CA ASP A 99 -11.79 1.60 2.20
C ASP A 99 -12.39 0.37 1.48
N GLU A 100 -13.08 0.62 0.37
CA GLU A 100 -13.65 -0.40 -0.51
C GLU A 100 -12.60 -1.32 -1.19
N LYS A 101 -11.33 -0.91 -1.19
CA LYS A 101 -10.22 -1.63 -1.85
C LYS A 101 -9.51 -2.57 -0.87
N THR A 102 -9.81 -2.45 0.42
CA THR A 102 -9.35 -3.33 1.50
C THR A 102 -10.38 -4.41 1.74
N THR A 103 -10.13 -5.61 1.24
CA THR A 103 -11.00 -6.76 1.50
C THR A 103 -10.57 -7.54 2.75
N LEU A 104 -9.35 -7.29 3.24
CA LEU A 104 -8.84 -7.91 4.44
C LEU A 104 -9.69 -7.53 5.67
N ALA A 105 -10.24 -8.53 6.36
CA ALA A 105 -11.18 -8.30 7.46
C ALA A 105 -10.53 -7.49 8.61
N LYS A 106 -11.33 -6.60 9.25
CA LYS A 106 -10.86 -5.69 10.32
C LYS A 106 -10.11 -6.37 11.48
N GLY A 107 -10.42 -7.63 11.77
CA GLY A 107 -9.72 -8.42 12.79
C GLY A 107 -8.23 -8.66 12.50
N TYR A 108 -7.82 -8.54 11.24
CA TYR A 108 -6.43 -8.68 10.78
C TYR A 108 -5.68 -7.34 10.71
N LEU A 109 -6.40 -6.22 10.86
CA LEU A 109 -5.87 -4.87 10.78
C LEU A 109 -5.45 -4.38 12.16
N SER A 110 -4.33 -3.64 12.22
CA SER A 110 -3.93 -2.88 13.40
C SER A 110 -4.94 -1.75 13.67
N SER A 111 -4.97 -1.22 14.88
CA SER A 111 -5.88 -0.12 15.25
C SER A 111 -5.80 1.08 14.32
N ASN A 112 -4.61 1.38 13.81
CA ASN A 112 -4.33 2.54 12.96
C ASN A 112 -4.59 2.26 11.46
N CYS A 113 -5.08 1.07 11.13
CA CYS A 113 -5.38 0.61 9.77
C CYS A 113 -6.85 0.15 9.62
N ARG A 114 -7.74 0.54 10.54
CA ARG A 114 -9.13 0.06 10.62
C ARG A 114 -10.15 1.09 10.17
#